data_AF-A0A9X1YF52-F1
#
_entry.id   AF-A0A9X1YF52-F1
#
_cell.length_a   1.000
_cell.length_b   1.000
_cell.length_c   1.000
_cell.angle_alpha   90.00
_cell.angle_beta   90.00
_cell.angle_gamma   90.00
#
_symmetry.space_group_name_H-M   'P 1'
#
loop_
_entity.id
_entity.type
_entity.pdbx_description
1 polymer ?
#
loop_
_entity_poly.entity_id
_entity_poly.type
_entity_poly.pdbx_seq_one_letter_code
_entity_poly.pdbx_strand_id
1 'polypeptide(L)'
;MTPQSCFMIVATIAPAREAGLRELLRSMNTQPGTAGPMNPVLPFGAIDTLHYARLVIVDDAMQADLRVCGVTPAPIPTRLVLMGDCDGPGADCLAAIARAAEPGLRRLFAHCDGFEDGSDVLAWMRAHDVPVAVNFICRLGRTVRRVREDNVLWRVLAERVPRGPIEAPGDAQRRCRALIDYVEAERRAGRLVLTDESPTPLAWQIANLCHLVALPLAALLLAPLWLIALPFAIVALRRLEKTDPEYCPRPDPAALRALQDLEDFDVTNQFTAIGPVKPGRFRRMLVQLILVAIEYTCRHIFHRGYLARVQTIHFARWVVLDDVARVYFASNYDGGHEAYMDDFINKVGWGLNLVFSNGVGWPRTSWLLFGGSKKEPDFKRYQRRHQIPTQVWYKAYPGLTLTDLERASRIRDGLRDAADSDASALAWLRLI
;
A
#
# COMPACT_ATOMS: atom_id res chain seq x y z
N MET A 1 -1.77 -2.65 20.64
CA MET A 1 -2.22 -2.44 19.25
C MET A 1 -1.96 -3.69 18.44
N THR A 2 -2.85 -4.02 17.50
CA THR A 2 -2.63 -5.13 16.55
C THR A 2 -1.81 -4.61 15.37
N PRO A 3 -0.62 -5.15 15.10
CA PRO A 3 0.17 -4.72 13.94
C PRO A 3 -0.49 -5.21 12.64
N GLN A 4 -0.45 -4.40 11.60
CA GLN A 4 -0.87 -4.81 10.26
C GLN A 4 0.29 -5.46 9.50
N SER A 5 -0.05 -6.31 8.53
CA SER A 5 0.89 -6.94 7.61
C SER A 5 0.27 -7.07 6.21
N CYS A 6 0.93 -7.80 5.33
CA CYS A 6 0.50 -7.99 3.95
C CYS A 6 0.82 -9.42 3.48
N PHE A 7 0.22 -9.80 2.36
CA PHE A 7 0.53 -11.02 1.62
C PHE A 7 0.52 -10.72 0.12
N MET A 8 1.22 -11.52 -0.67
CA MET A 8 1.23 -11.40 -2.13
C MET A 8 1.43 -12.77 -2.78
N ILE A 9 0.33 -13.33 -3.29
CA ILE A 9 0.32 -14.57 -4.03
C ILE A 9 0.60 -14.28 -5.50
N VAL A 10 1.57 -14.97 -6.09
CA VAL A 10 1.92 -14.83 -7.50
C VAL A 10 1.88 -16.20 -8.17
N ALA A 11 0.95 -16.38 -9.10
CA ALA A 11 0.77 -17.64 -9.82
C ALA A 11 0.85 -17.42 -11.34
N THR A 12 1.49 -18.34 -12.05
CA THR A 12 1.56 -18.29 -13.52
C THR A 12 0.21 -18.64 -14.12
N ILE A 13 -0.26 -17.85 -15.09
CA ILE A 13 -1.52 -18.08 -15.78
C ILE A 13 -1.29 -19.03 -16.94
N ALA A 14 -2.14 -20.06 -17.07
CA ALA A 14 -2.15 -20.93 -18.22
C ALA A 14 -2.57 -20.12 -19.48
N PRO A 15 -1.74 -20.00 -20.54
CA PRO A 15 -2.03 -19.10 -21.66
C PRO A 15 -3.41 -19.34 -22.32
N ALA A 16 -3.82 -20.61 -22.43
CA ALA A 16 -5.12 -20.99 -22.98
C ALA A 16 -6.32 -20.56 -22.11
N ARG A 17 -6.10 -20.23 -20.83
CA ARG A 17 -7.13 -19.89 -19.85
C ARG A 17 -7.16 -18.40 -19.49
N GLU A 18 -6.24 -17.59 -20.03
CA GLU A 18 -6.13 -16.15 -19.72
C GLU A 18 -7.40 -15.37 -20.05
N ALA A 19 -8.01 -15.61 -21.22
CA ALA A 19 -9.24 -14.93 -21.63
C ALA A 19 -10.39 -15.20 -20.65
N GLY A 20 -10.53 -16.44 -20.20
CA GLY A 20 -11.52 -16.83 -19.18
C GLY A 20 -11.25 -16.18 -17.82
N LEU A 21 -9.98 -16.05 -17.42
CA LEU A 21 -9.60 -15.36 -16.19
C LEU A 21 -9.98 -13.87 -16.25
N ARG A 22 -9.70 -13.19 -17.37
CA ARG A 22 -10.07 -11.78 -17.57
C ARG A 22 -11.58 -11.56 -17.49
N GLU A 23 -12.36 -12.49 -18.04
CA GLU A 23 -13.83 -12.49 -17.91
C GLU A 23 -14.27 -12.63 -16.46
N LEU A 24 -13.72 -13.61 -15.74
CA LEU A 24 -14.01 -13.85 -14.33
C LEU A 24 -13.68 -12.61 -13.48
N LEU A 25 -12.50 -12.01 -13.67
CA LEU A 25 -12.10 -10.80 -12.95
C LEU A 25 -13.02 -9.61 -13.26
N ARG A 26 -13.53 -9.49 -14.50
CA ARG A 26 -14.49 -8.44 -14.83
C ARG A 26 -15.82 -8.63 -14.11
N SER A 27 -16.27 -9.88 -13.98
CA SER A 27 -17.51 -10.23 -13.26
C SER A 27 -17.46 -9.95 -11.74
N MET A 28 -16.27 -9.73 -11.19
CA MET A 28 -16.06 -9.41 -9.77
C MET A 28 -16.33 -7.94 -9.43
N ASN A 29 -16.45 -7.08 -10.43
CA ASN A 29 -16.48 -5.64 -10.23
C ASN A 29 -17.91 -5.09 -10.16
N THR A 30 -18.18 -4.20 -9.20
CA THR A 30 -19.42 -3.40 -9.14
C THR A 30 -19.29 -2.10 -9.94
N GLN A 31 -18.06 -1.60 -10.09
CA GLN A 31 -17.66 -0.50 -10.97
C GLN A 31 -16.31 -0.90 -11.58
N PRO A 32 -15.90 -0.36 -12.75
CA PRO A 32 -14.64 -0.73 -13.38
C PRO A 32 -13.45 -0.77 -12.39
N GLY A 33 -12.82 -1.94 -12.24
CA GLY A 33 -11.68 -2.13 -11.34
C GLY A 33 -12.00 -2.14 -9.84
N THR A 34 -13.26 -1.98 -9.42
CA THR A 34 -13.68 -1.90 -8.01
C THR A 34 -14.67 -3.01 -7.65
N ALA A 35 -14.37 -3.78 -6.61
CA ALA A 35 -15.23 -4.82 -6.07
C ALA A 35 -15.98 -4.39 -4.81
N GLY A 36 -17.22 -4.86 -4.70
CA GLY A 36 -18.04 -4.72 -3.49
C GLY A 36 -17.70 -5.75 -2.40
N PRO A 37 -18.18 -5.53 -1.17
CA PRO A 37 -17.90 -6.42 -0.03
C PRO A 37 -18.55 -7.81 -0.15
N MET A 38 -19.69 -7.92 -0.83
CA MET A 38 -20.42 -9.18 -1.05
C MET A 38 -20.06 -9.85 -2.38
N ASN A 39 -18.80 -9.76 -2.79
CA ASN A 39 -18.37 -10.27 -4.08
C ASN A 39 -18.51 -11.82 -4.14
N PRO A 40 -19.04 -12.36 -5.25
CA PRO A 40 -19.43 -13.77 -5.34
C PRO A 40 -18.25 -14.75 -5.49
N VAL A 41 -17.06 -14.25 -5.85
CA VAL A 41 -15.84 -15.06 -5.98
C VAL A 41 -15.00 -14.95 -4.72
N LEU A 42 -14.83 -13.72 -4.21
CA LEU A 42 -14.11 -13.42 -2.99
C LEU A 42 -15.00 -12.54 -2.10
N PRO A 43 -15.70 -13.06 -1.09
CA PRO A 43 -16.51 -12.26 -0.19
C PRO A 43 -15.63 -11.42 0.75
N PHE A 44 -15.02 -10.37 0.21
CA PHE A 44 -14.04 -9.53 0.90
C PHE A 44 -14.57 -8.95 2.22
N GLY A 45 -15.85 -8.61 2.27
CA GLY A 45 -16.51 -8.06 3.45
C GLY A 45 -16.63 -9.04 4.61
N ALA A 46 -16.53 -10.35 4.37
CA ALA A 46 -16.56 -11.38 5.41
C ALA A 46 -15.21 -11.55 6.13
N ILE A 47 -14.16 -10.91 5.65
CA ILE A 47 -12.81 -10.96 6.24
C ILE A 47 -12.59 -9.66 7.00
N ASP A 48 -12.96 -9.64 8.28
CA ASP A 48 -12.95 -8.42 9.10
C ASP A 48 -11.57 -7.84 9.39
N THR A 49 -10.50 -8.55 9.05
CA THR A 49 -9.11 -8.08 9.18
C THR A 49 -8.56 -7.49 7.88
N LEU A 50 -9.27 -7.59 6.76
CA LEU A 50 -8.76 -7.17 5.44
C LEU A 50 -9.03 -5.69 5.20
N HIS A 51 -7.99 -4.87 5.07
CA HIS A 51 -8.12 -3.45 4.73
C HIS A 51 -8.35 -3.23 3.24
N TYR A 52 -7.42 -3.78 2.45
CA TYR A 52 -7.37 -3.66 1.00
C TYR A 52 -7.06 -5.01 0.39
N ALA A 53 -7.63 -5.30 -0.76
CA ALA A 53 -7.22 -6.41 -1.59
C ALA A 53 -7.22 -6.01 -3.06
N ARG A 54 -6.38 -6.66 -3.85
CA ARG A 54 -6.46 -6.53 -5.30
C ARG A 54 -6.01 -7.76 -6.06
N LEU A 55 -6.57 -7.90 -7.26
CA LEU A 55 -6.16 -8.86 -8.26
C LEU A 55 -5.59 -8.12 -9.46
N VAL A 56 -4.38 -8.53 -9.86
CA VAL A 56 -3.62 -7.91 -10.95
C VAL A 56 -3.09 -8.98 -11.90
N ILE A 57 -3.22 -8.76 -13.21
CA ILE A 57 -2.54 -9.53 -14.25
C ILE A 57 -1.25 -8.81 -14.58
N VAL A 58 -0.12 -9.51 -14.41
CA VAL A 58 1.22 -9.00 -14.65
C VAL A 58 1.83 -9.73 -15.85
N ASP A 59 2.04 -9.00 -16.94
CA ASP A 59 2.70 -9.50 -18.14
C ASP A 59 4.18 -9.07 -18.20
N ASP A 60 4.82 -9.33 -19.34
CA ASP A 60 6.21 -8.97 -19.63
C ASP A 60 6.35 -7.81 -20.62
N ALA A 61 5.28 -7.06 -20.94
CA ALA A 61 5.28 -6.06 -21.99
C ALA A 61 6.37 -4.99 -21.79
N MET A 62 6.61 -4.58 -20.55
CA MET A 62 7.65 -3.59 -20.22
C MET A 62 9.09 -4.12 -20.33
N GLN A 63 9.29 -5.44 -20.43
CA GLN A 63 10.62 -6.01 -20.67
C GLN A 63 11.18 -5.63 -22.04
N ALA A 64 10.32 -5.30 -23.02
CA ALA A 64 10.77 -4.87 -24.34
C ALA A 64 11.71 -3.66 -24.28
N ASP A 65 11.55 -2.80 -23.27
CA ASP A 65 12.34 -1.58 -23.08
C ASP A 65 13.81 -1.89 -22.70
N LEU A 66 14.12 -3.11 -22.22
CA LEU A 66 15.51 -3.54 -21.98
C LEU A 66 16.39 -3.55 -23.24
N ARG A 67 15.78 -3.63 -24.43
CA ARG A 67 16.51 -3.56 -25.71
C ARG A 67 17.22 -2.23 -25.87
N VAL A 68 16.70 -1.15 -25.30
CA VAL A 68 17.34 0.16 -25.30
C VAL A 68 18.65 0.14 -24.49
N CYS A 69 18.74 -0.74 -23.50
CA CYS A 69 19.97 -1.00 -22.74
C CYS A 69 20.89 -2.03 -23.41
N GLY A 70 20.62 -2.45 -24.65
CA GLY A 70 21.39 -3.47 -25.36
C GLY A 70 21.19 -4.90 -24.84
N VAL A 71 20.10 -5.15 -24.10
CA VAL A 71 19.79 -6.47 -23.53
C VAL A 71 18.56 -7.05 -24.22
N THR A 72 18.69 -8.28 -24.72
CA THR A 72 17.55 -9.04 -25.24
C THR A 72 16.75 -9.58 -24.05
N PRO A 73 15.48 -9.17 -23.86
CA PRO A 73 14.67 -9.66 -22.76
C PRO A 73 14.35 -11.15 -22.94
N ALA A 74 14.41 -11.90 -21.84
CA ALA A 74 13.87 -13.25 -21.78
C ALA A 74 12.34 -13.17 -21.66
N PRO A 75 11.58 -14.06 -22.31
CA PRO A 75 10.14 -14.11 -22.14
C PRO A 75 9.80 -14.46 -20.69
N ILE A 76 8.87 -13.73 -20.09
CA ILE A 76 8.40 -14.00 -18.72
C ILE A 76 6.91 -14.32 -18.79
N PRO A 77 6.43 -15.41 -18.18
CA PRO A 77 5.03 -15.78 -18.28
C PRO A 77 4.13 -14.74 -17.60
N THR A 78 2.92 -14.57 -18.14
CA THR A 78 1.86 -13.78 -17.54
C THR A 78 1.45 -14.39 -16.20
N ARG A 79 1.31 -13.57 -15.17
CA ARG A 79 1.02 -14.00 -13.79
C ARG A 79 -0.23 -13.33 -13.25
N LEU A 80 -1.00 -14.08 -12.48
CA LEU A 80 -2.04 -13.56 -11.61
C LEU A 80 -1.41 -13.22 -10.25
N VAL A 81 -1.63 -12.00 -9.81
CA VAL A 81 -1.25 -11.51 -8.48
C VAL A 81 -2.52 -11.31 -7.66
N LEU A 82 -2.62 -12.00 -6.53
CA LEU A 82 -3.60 -11.71 -5.48
C LEU A 82 -2.84 -11.16 -4.28
N MET A 83 -3.16 -9.96 -3.84
CA MET A 83 -2.48 -9.36 -2.70
C MET A 83 -3.43 -8.55 -1.83
N GLY A 84 -3.08 -8.40 -0.55
CA GLY A 84 -3.87 -7.63 0.40
C GLY A 84 -3.07 -7.04 1.54
N ASP A 85 -3.68 -6.08 2.22
CA ASP A 85 -3.23 -5.45 3.47
C ASP A 85 -4.20 -5.87 4.57
N CYS A 86 -3.69 -6.38 5.69
CA CYS A 86 -4.53 -6.96 6.73
C CYS A 86 -4.03 -6.71 8.15
N ASP A 87 -4.96 -6.78 9.10
CA ASP A 87 -4.67 -6.81 10.53
C ASP A 87 -4.09 -8.16 10.96
N GLY A 88 -3.07 -8.12 11.80
CA GLY A 88 -2.39 -9.32 12.28
C GLY A 88 -1.50 -9.97 11.22
N PRO A 89 -1.09 -11.23 11.44
CA PRO A 89 -0.21 -11.95 10.51
C PRO A 89 -0.87 -12.25 9.16
N GLY A 90 -0.14 -12.03 8.07
CA GLY A 90 -0.62 -12.27 6.71
C GLY A 90 -1.05 -13.72 6.47
N ALA A 91 -0.36 -14.68 7.10
CA ALA A 91 -0.70 -16.10 7.05
C ALA A 91 -2.08 -16.42 7.64
N ASP A 92 -2.52 -15.68 8.67
CA ASP A 92 -3.83 -15.85 9.29
C ASP A 92 -4.92 -15.26 8.40
N CYS A 93 -4.64 -14.11 7.77
CA CYS A 93 -5.54 -13.52 6.78
C CYS A 93 -5.68 -14.42 5.54
N LEU A 94 -4.59 -15.02 5.05
CA LEU A 94 -4.63 -16.02 3.97
C LEU A 94 -5.50 -17.22 4.34
N ALA A 95 -5.39 -17.72 5.58
CA ALA A 95 -6.24 -18.80 6.07
C ALA A 95 -7.72 -18.38 6.16
N ALA A 96 -8.00 -17.13 6.57
CA ALA A 96 -9.36 -16.60 6.59
C ALA A 96 -9.95 -16.47 5.18
N ILE A 97 -9.16 -15.95 4.22
CA ILE A 97 -9.53 -15.85 2.80
C ILE A 97 -9.82 -17.24 2.23
N ALA A 98 -8.91 -18.21 2.44
CA ALA A 98 -9.07 -19.57 1.95
C ALA A 98 -10.34 -20.23 2.48
N ARG A 99 -10.67 -20.04 3.77
CA ARG A 99 -11.92 -20.58 4.36
C ARG A 99 -13.18 -19.89 3.84
N ALA A 100 -13.17 -18.57 3.74
CA ALA A 100 -14.35 -17.78 3.37
C ALA A 100 -14.68 -17.88 1.88
N ALA A 101 -13.67 -18.11 1.03
CA ALA A 101 -13.77 -17.98 -0.41
C ALA A 101 -13.35 -19.23 -1.18
N GLU A 102 -13.33 -20.41 -0.54
CA GLU A 102 -12.78 -21.65 -1.10
C GLU A 102 -13.30 -21.96 -2.53
N PRO A 103 -14.62 -21.94 -2.81
CA PRO A 103 -15.13 -22.25 -4.14
C PRO A 103 -14.72 -21.21 -5.19
N GLY A 104 -14.68 -19.93 -4.82
CA GLY A 104 -14.30 -18.86 -5.74
C GLY A 104 -12.80 -18.80 -6.00
N LEU A 105 -11.98 -19.08 -4.99
CA LEU A 105 -10.53 -19.23 -5.14
C LEU A 105 -10.18 -20.43 -6.01
N ARG A 106 -10.88 -21.56 -5.89
CA ARG A 106 -10.73 -22.69 -6.83
C ARG A 106 -10.99 -22.27 -8.26
N ARG A 107 -12.12 -21.58 -8.50
CA ARG A 107 -12.46 -21.05 -9.84
C ARG A 107 -11.38 -20.11 -10.37
N LEU A 108 -10.84 -19.24 -9.52
CA LEU A 108 -9.79 -18.29 -9.87
C LEU A 108 -8.47 -19.01 -10.21
N PHE A 109 -8.00 -19.89 -9.32
CA PHE A 109 -6.73 -20.60 -9.47
C PHE A 109 -6.79 -21.72 -10.50
N ALA A 110 -7.97 -22.21 -10.89
CA ALA A 110 -8.13 -23.10 -12.03
C ALA A 110 -7.64 -22.48 -13.35
N HIS A 111 -7.46 -21.16 -13.44
CA HIS A 111 -6.82 -20.51 -14.60
C HIS A 111 -5.27 -20.48 -14.52
N CYS A 112 -4.69 -20.92 -13.41
CA CYS A 112 -3.25 -20.91 -13.16
C CYS A 112 -2.61 -22.28 -13.42
N ASP A 113 -1.35 -22.27 -13.85
CA ASP A 113 -0.57 -23.49 -14.05
C ASP A 113 -0.30 -24.20 -12.72
N GLY A 114 -0.46 -25.52 -12.70
CA GLY A 114 -0.19 -26.39 -11.56
C GLY A 114 -1.29 -26.46 -10.49
N PHE A 115 -2.36 -25.69 -10.61
CA PHE A 115 -3.53 -25.84 -9.73
C PHE A 115 -4.46 -26.94 -10.25
N GLU A 116 -4.71 -27.95 -9.42
CA GLU A 116 -5.57 -29.09 -9.75
C GLU A 116 -6.87 -29.05 -8.93
N ASP A 117 -7.93 -29.69 -9.42
CA ASP A 117 -9.25 -29.67 -8.77
C ASP A 117 -9.22 -30.22 -7.32
N GLY A 118 -8.28 -31.13 -7.02
CA GLY A 118 -8.07 -31.69 -5.68
C GLY A 118 -7.08 -30.93 -4.79
N SER A 119 -6.44 -29.85 -5.27
CA SER A 119 -5.44 -29.11 -4.49
C SER A 119 -6.05 -28.45 -3.25
N ASP A 120 -5.30 -28.43 -2.14
CA ASP A 120 -5.63 -27.60 -0.98
C ASP A 120 -5.33 -26.13 -1.32
N VAL A 121 -6.37 -25.29 -1.33
CA VAL A 121 -6.28 -23.86 -1.69
C VAL A 121 -5.33 -23.10 -0.78
N LEU A 122 -5.36 -23.35 0.54
CA LEU A 122 -4.50 -22.64 1.48
C LEU A 122 -3.04 -23.07 1.33
N ALA A 123 -2.79 -24.37 1.16
CA ALA A 123 -1.45 -24.88 0.91
C ALA A 123 -0.89 -24.32 -0.41
N TRP A 124 -1.73 -24.27 -1.46
CA TRP A 124 -1.39 -23.68 -2.75
C TRP A 124 -1.04 -22.20 -2.61
N MET A 125 -1.87 -21.40 -1.95
CA MET A 125 -1.60 -19.97 -1.72
C MET A 125 -0.28 -19.77 -0.96
N ARG A 126 -0.02 -20.55 0.10
CA ARG A 126 1.23 -20.46 0.86
C ARG A 126 2.47 -20.81 0.02
N ALA A 127 2.35 -21.78 -0.88
CA ALA A 127 3.44 -22.14 -1.79
C ALA A 127 3.74 -21.05 -2.84
N HIS A 128 2.77 -20.17 -3.11
CA HIS A 128 2.86 -19.08 -4.08
C HIS A 128 3.00 -17.69 -3.43
N ASP A 129 3.12 -17.62 -2.11
CA ASP A 129 3.33 -16.37 -1.38
C ASP A 129 4.76 -15.88 -1.58
N VAL A 130 4.90 -14.62 -2.00
CA VAL A 130 6.18 -14.02 -2.38
C VAL A 130 6.56 -12.96 -1.35
N PRO A 131 7.82 -12.95 -0.86
CA PRO A 131 8.23 -11.97 0.15
C PRO A 131 8.13 -10.54 -0.37
N VAL A 132 7.50 -9.69 0.44
CA VAL A 132 7.43 -8.25 0.19
C VAL A 132 8.70 -7.60 0.70
N ALA A 133 9.43 -6.91 -0.18
CA ALA A 133 10.73 -6.32 0.15
C ALA A 133 10.59 -5.08 1.06
N VAL A 134 9.54 -4.28 0.83
CA VAL A 134 9.22 -3.10 1.63
C VAL A 134 7.72 -3.03 1.80
N ASN A 135 7.24 -2.84 3.02
CA ASN A 135 5.84 -2.54 3.31
C ASN A 135 5.75 -1.26 4.15
N PHE A 136 5.11 -0.25 3.60
CA PHE A 136 4.78 1.00 4.27
C PHE A 136 3.33 0.95 4.74
N ILE A 137 3.13 1.22 6.03
CA ILE A 137 1.82 1.31 6.67
C ILE A 137 1.74 2.69 7.31
N CYS A 138 0.78 3.50 6.88
CA CYS A 138 0.67 4.88 7.31
C CYS A 138 0.55 5.01 8.84
N ARG A 139 -0.40 4.29 9.45
CA ARG A 139 -0.56 4.24 10.90
C ARG A 139 -0.68 2.81 11.39
N LEU A 140 0.38 2.35 12.06
CA LEU A 140 0.39 1.05 12.73
C LEU A 140 -0.65 1.02 13.86
N GLY A 141 -1.38 -0.09 13.97
CA GLY A 141 -2.36 -0.33 15.02
C GLY A 141 -3.81 0.03 14.69
N ARG A 142 -4.04 0.86 13.66
CA ARG A 142 -5.39 1.21 13.21
C ARG A 142 -6.01 0.04 12.44
N THR A 143 -6.71 -0.83 13.16
CA THR A 143 -7.41 -2.00 12.61
C THR A 143 -8.65 -1.64 11.79
N VAL A 144 -9.10 -2.53 10.90
CA VAL A 144 -10.38 -2.39 10.16
C VAL A 144 -11.54 -2.22 11.13
N ARG A 145 -11.57 -3.04 12.20
CA ARG A 145 -12.56 -2.91 13.27
C ARG A 145 -12.54 -1.52 13.89
N ARG A 146 -11.35 -1.03 14.28
CA ARG A 146 -11.18 0.33 14.85
C ARG A 146 -11.70 1.38 13.87
N VAL A 147 -11.36 1.29 12.58
CA VAL A 147 -11.84 2.22 11.55
C VAL A 147 -13.38 2.25 11.49
N ARG A 148 -14.03 1.08 11.46
CA ARG A 148 -15.48 0.98 11.39
C ARG A 148 -16.15 1.57 12.64
N GLU A 149 -15.69 1.19 13.82
CA GLU A 149 -16.21 1.69 15.11
C GLU A 149 -16.02 3.21 15.25
N ASP A 150 -14.83 3.73 14.92
CA ASP A 150 -14.52 5.17 15.01
C ASP A 150 -15.39 5.99 14.05
N ASN A 151 -15.65 5.48 12.84
CA ASN A 151 -16.52 6.13 11.88
C ASN A 151 -17.99 6.13 12.34
N VAL A 152 -18.47 5.04 12.95
CA VAL A 152 -19.81 4.99 13.54
C VAL A 152 -19.93 6.01 14.68
N LEU A 153 -18.94 6.07 15.58
CA LEU A 153 -18.89 7.06 16.65
C LEU A 153 -18.93 8.49 16.09
N TRP A 154 -18.12 8.79 15.08
CA TRP A 154 -18.11 10.12 14.46
C TRP A 154 -19.49 10.50 13.92
N ARG A 155 -20.16 9.60 13.17
CA ARG A 155 -21.51 9.88 12.63
C ARG A 155 -22.51 10.19 13.74
N VAL A 156 -22.54 9.35 14.78
CA VAL A 156 -23.45 9.50 15.93
C VAL A 156 -23.23 10.84 16.65
N LEU A 157 -21.97 11.28 16.78
CA LEU A 157 -21.64 12.57 17.39
C LEU A 157 -21.94 13.76 16.44
N ALA A 158 -21.65 13.63 15.16
CA ALA A 158 -21.84 14.69 14.15
C ALA A 158 -23.32 15.07 13.96
N GLU A 159 -24.24 14.12 14.18
CA GLU A 159 -25.68 14.37 14.18
C GLU A 159 -26.14 15.19 15.39
N ARG A 160 -25.37 15.19 16.48
CA ARG A 160 -25.80 15.69 17.79
C ARG A 160 -24.97 16.87 18.31
N VAL A 161 -23.84 17.17 17.68
CA VAL A 161 -22.96 18.27 18.06
C VAL A 161 -23.70 19.62 17.95
N PRO A 162 -23.77 20.43 19.02
CA PRO A 162 -24.39 21.75 18.95
C PRO A 162 -23.59 22.70 18.06
N ARG A 163 -24.23 23.28 17.04
CA ARG A 163 -23.57 24.19 16.06
C ARG A 163 -23.61 25.68 16.40
N GLY A 164 -24.20 26.04 17.54
CA GLY A 164 -24.25 27.43 18.01
C GLY A 164 -22.91 27.94 18.55
N PRO A 165 -22.70 29.27 18.63
CA PRO A 165 -21.48 29.85 19.19
C PRO A 165 -21.29 29.46 20.67
N ILE A 166 -20.05 29.54 21.15
CA ILE A 166 -19.72 29.34 22.57
C ILE A 166 -19.88 30.69 23.26
N GLU A 167 -20.90 30.82 24.09
CA GLU A 167 -21.34 32.11 24.63
C GLU A 167 -20.71 32.44 26.00
N ALA A 168 -20.30 31.42 26.76
CA ALA A 168 -19.80 31.58 28.11
C ALA A 168 -18.63 30.63 28.43
N PRO A 169 -17.72 31.02 29.35
CA PRO A 169 -16.71 30.11 29.88
C PRO A 169 -17.32 28.83 30.44
N GLY A 170 -16.73 27.68 30.10
CA GLY A 170 -17.20 26.36 30.53
C GLY A 170 -18.37 25.81 29.71
N ASP A 171 -18.90 26.55 28.73
CA ASP A 171 -19.93 26.05 27.83
C ASP A 171 -19.40 24.93 26.92
N ALA A 172 -18.13 25.03 26.46
CA ALA A 172 -17.51 23.97 25.68
C ALA A 172 -17.42 22.69 26.49
N GLN A 173 -16.97 22.78 27.76
CA GLN A 173 -16.91 21.63 28.66
C GLN A 173 -18.27 21.00 28.90
N ARG A 174 -19.33 21.80 29.13
CA ARG A 174 -20.69 21.27 29.33
C ARG A 174 -21.18 20.51 28.10
N ARG A 175 -21.01 21.07 26.90
CA ARG A 175 -21.38 20.41 25.64
C ARG A 175 -20.59 19.12 25.42
N CYS A 176 -19.28 19.15 25.69
CA CYS A 176 -18.42 17.99 25.61
C CYS A 176 -18.87 16.87 26.55
N ARG A 177 -19.15 17.17 27.83
CA ARG A 177 -19.65 16.20 28.81
C ARG A 177 -20.99 15.60 28.38
N ALA A 178 -21.92 16.41 27.89
CA ALA A 178 -23.20 15.91 27.41
C ALA A 178 -23.06 14.90 26.25
N LEU A 179 -22.11 15.13 25.34
CA LEU A 179 -21.80 14.19 24.26
C LEU A 179 -21.12 12.91 24.77
N ILE A 180 -20.20 13.03 25.73
CA ILE A 180 -19.54 11.87 26.36
C ILE A 180 -20.57 11.01 27.12
N ASP A 181 -21.43 11.63 27.92
CA ASP A 181 -22.51 10.95 28.66
C ASP A 181 -23.47 10.22 27.71
N TYR A 182 -23.78 10.85 26.56
CA TYR A 182 -24.57 10.21 25.51
C TYR A 182 -23.86 8.99 24.91
N VAL A 183 -22.57 9.11 24.58
CA VAL A 183 -21.76 7.98 24.08
C VAL A 183 -21.74 6.84 25.10
N GLU A 184 -21.59 7.13 26.39
CA GLU A 184 -21.66 6.12 27.44
C GLU A 184 -23.04 5.46 27.53
N ALA A 185 -24.12 6.24 27.42
CA ALA A 185 -25.48 5.71 27.40
C ALA A 185 -25.73 4.79 26.20
N GLU A 186 -25.28 5.18 25.00
CA GLU A 186 -25.36 4.36 23.78
C GLU A 186 -24.55 3.07 23.90
N ARG A 187 -23.37 3.13 24.55
CA ARG A 187 -22.57 1.93 24.85
C ARG A 187 -23.26 1.01 25.85
N ARG A 188 -23.82 1.54 26.94
CA ARG A 188 -24.57 0.74 27.94
C ARG A 188 -25.83 0.11 27.34
N ALA A 189 -26.47 0.79 26.39
CA ALA A 189 -27.61 0.27 25.65
C ALA A 189 -27.25 -0.72 24.53
N GLY A 190 -25.96 -0.95 24.26
CA GLY A 190 -25.49 -1.86 23.21
C GLY A 190 -25.68 -1.33 21.77
N ARG A 191 -26.06 -0.07 21.59
CA ARG A 191 -26.24 0.55 20.27
C ARG A 191 -24.92 1.03 19.65
N LEU A 192 -23.93 1.32 20.49
CA LEU A 192 -22.59 1.72 20.07
C LEU A 192 -21.54 0.77 20.65
N VAL A 193 -20.76 0.13 19.78
CA VAL A 193 -19.66 -0.76 20.18
C VAL A 193 -18.33 -0.03 19.97
N LEU A 194 -17.59 0.14 21.06
CA LEU A 194 -16.21 0.64 21.04
C LEU A 194 -15.33 -0.39 21.75
N THR A 195 -14.65 -1.22 20.96
CA THR A 195 -13.81 -2.31 21.45
C THR A 195 -12.39 -1.83 21.73
N ASP A 196 -11.86 -2.10 22.93
CA ASP A 196 -10.48 -1.75 23.22
C ASP A 196 -9.49 -2.54 22.34
N GLU A 197 -8.35 -1.93 22.06
CA GLU A 197 -7.33 -2.56 21.24
C GLU A 197 -6.62 -3.68 22.01
N SER A 198 -6.38 -4.79 21.32
CA SER A 198 -5.58 -5.89 21.87
C SER A 198 -4.14 -5.41 22.10
N PRO A 199 -3.48 -5.88 23.18
CA PRO A 199 -2.08 -5.56 23.42
C PRO A 199 -1.22 -6.14 22.30
N THR A 200 -0.09 -5.47 22.03
CA THR A 200 0.82 -5.91 20.97
C THR A 200 1.43 -7.27 21.34
N PRO A 201 1.38 -8.28 20.46
CA PRO A 201 1.94 -9.59 20.77
C PRO A 201 3.42 -9.52 21.15
N LEU A 202 3.83 -10.20 22.23
CA LEU A 202 5.22 -10.19 22.69
C LEU A 202 6.21 -10.66 21.62
N ALA A 203 5.84 -11.70 20.86
CA ALA A 203 6.65 -12.20 19.74
C ALA A 203 6.90 -11.11 18.69
N TRP A 204 5.90 -10.26 18.40
CA TRP A 204 6.06 -9.15 17.49
C TRP A 204 6.97 -8.07 18.07
N GLN A 205 6.83 -7.74 19.36
CA GLN A 205 7.68 -6.75 20.03
C GLN A 205 9.16 -7.18 20.00
N ILE A 206 9.42 -8.46 20.32
CA ILE A 206 10.76 -9.05 20.27
C ILE A 206 11.31 -9.02 18.84
N ALA A 207 10.54 -9.51 17.86
CA ALA A 207 10.97 -9.50 16.46
C ALA A 207 11.25 -8.08 15.95
N ASN A 208 10.44 -7.11 16.34
CA ASN A 208 10.64 -5.70 15.98
C ASN A 208 11.90 -5.11 16.63
N LEU A 209 12.15 -5.40 17.90
CA LEU A 209 13.35 -4.97 18.61
C LEU A 209 14.61 -5.64 18.02
N CYS A 210 14.57 -6.94 17.77
CA CYS A 210 15.65 -7.66 17.11
C CYS A 210 15.94 -7.04 15.75
N HIS A 211 14.92 -6.75 14.94
CA HIS A 211 15.11 -6.08 13.65
C HIS A 211 15.70 -4.67 13.78
N LEU A 212 15.25 -3.89 14.77
CA LEU A 212 15.73 -2.53 15.03
C LEU A 212 17.24 -2.51 15.32
N VAL A 213 17.75 -3.52 16.03
CA VAL A 213 19.14 -3.58 16.51
C VAL A 213 20.04 -4.39 15.56
N ALA A 214 19.58 -5.54 15.06
CA ALA A 214 20.40 -6.45 14.27
C ALA A 214 20.85 -5.83 12.94
N LEU A 215 20.00 -5.04 12.28
CA LEU A 215 20.34 -4.45 10.99
C LEU A 215 21.43 -3.36 11.11
N PRO A 216 21.34 -2.35 12.02
CA PRO A 216 22.43 -1.42 12.26
C PRO A 216 23.71 -2.10 12.74
N LEU A 217 23.60 -3.13 13.59
CA LEU A 217 24.76 -3.88 14.05
C LEU A 217 25.46 -4.61 12.90
N ALA A 218 24.71 -5.27 12.02
CA ALA A 218 25.25 -5.90 10.82
C ALA A 218 25.90 -4.86 9.89
N ALA A 219 25.28 -3.69 9.71
CA ALA A 219 25.84 -2.59 8.92
C ALA A 219 27.16 -2.08 9.51
N LEU A 220 27.25 -1.96 10.84
CA LEU A 220 28.46 -1.56 11.56
C LEU A 220 29.58 -2.60 11.42
N LEU A 221 29.26 -3.88 11.58
CA LEU A 221 30.22 -4.99 11.41
C LEU A 221 30.77 -5.05 9.98
N LEU A 222 29.94 -4.77 8.98
CA LEU A 222 30.33 -4.73 7.58
C LEU A 222 30.94 -3.39 7.15
N ALA A 223 30.97 -2.37 8.02
CA ALA A 223 31.45 -1.02 7.69
C ALA A 223 32.86 -0.99 7.06
N PRO A 224 33.86 -1.77 7.51
CA PRO A 224 35.17 -1.80 6.86
C PRO A 224 35.10 -2.23 5.39
N LEU A 225 34.25 -3.22 5.06
CA LEU A 225 34.05 -3.67 3.69
C LEU A 225 33.34 -2.61 2.85
N TRP A 226 32.34 -1.93 3.43
CA TRP A 226 31.65 -0.83 2.77
C TRP A 226 32.59 0.33 2.45
N LEU A 227 33.49 0.69 3.37
CA LEU A 227 34.47 1.76 3.15
C LEU A 227 35.42 1.45 1.99
N ILE A 228 35.83 0.18 1.84
CA ILE A 228 36.66 -0.26 0.70
C ILE A 228 35.84 -0.27 -0.60
N ALA A 229 34.60 -0.73 -0.57
CA ALA A 229 33.74 -0.84 -1.76
C ALA A 229 33.20 0.52 -2.25
N LEU A 230 33.06 1.50 -1.35
CA LEU A 230 32.38 2.78 -1.62
C LEU A 230 32.98 3.58 -2.78
N PRO A 231 34.31 3.78 -2.90
CA PRO A 231 34.89 4.49 -4.04
C PRO A 231 34.53 3.83 -5.38
N PHE A 232 34.59 2.49 -5.46
CA PHE A 232 34.23 1.73 -6.66
C PHE A 232 32.75 1.85 -6.97
N ALA A 233 31.89 1.77 -5.95
CA ALA A 233 30.45 1.94 -6.09
C ALA A 233 30.09 3.36 -6.58
N ILE A 234 30.77 4.40 -6.08
CA ILE A 234 30.59 5.79 -6.54
C ILE A 234 31.00 5.91 -8.01
N VAL A 235 32.16 5.40 -8.40
CA VAL A 235 32.62 5.46 -9.80
C VAL A 235 31.66 4.69 -10.71
N ALA A 236 31.23 3.49 -10.33
CA ALA A 236 30.27 2.69 -11.08
C ALA A 236 28.93 3.40 -11.24
N LEU A 237 28.38 3.94 -10.15
CA LEU A 237 27.14 4.72 -10.15
C LEU A 237 27.25 5.92 -11.09
N ARG A 238 28.31 6.73 -10.95
CA ARG A 238 28.50 7.94 -11.75
C ARG A 238 28.74 7.64 -13.22
N ARG A 239 29.38 6.52 -13.55
CA ARG A 239 29.51 6.04 -14.93
C ARG A 239 28.12 5.70 -15.49
N LEU A 240 27.37 4.85 -14.80
CA LEU A 240 26.04 4.42 -15.25
C LEU A 240 25.06 5.59 -15.38
N GLU A 241 25.03 6.53 -14.43
CA GLU A 241 24.18 7.73 -14.53
C GLU A 241 24.48 8.60 -15.77
N LYS A 242 25.73 8.57 -16.26
CA LYS A 242 26.16 9.32 -17.46
C LYS A 242 25.96 8.54 -18.76
N THR A 243 26.10 7.21 -18.71
CA THR A 243 26.07 6.36 -19.92
C THR A 243 24.72 5.69 -20.17
N ASP A 244 23.87 5.57 -19.16
CA ASP A 244 22.55 4.96 -19.31
C ASP A 244 21.73 5.73 -20.37
N PRO A 245 21.04 5.02 -21.28
CA PRO A 245 20.18 5.65 -22.26
C PRO A 245 18.99 6.32 -21.57
N GLU A 246 18.61 7.49 -22.07
CA GLU A 246 17.41 8.20 -21.62
C GLU A 246 16.25 7.82 -22.56
N TYR A 247 15.24 7.14 -22.01
CA TYR A 247 14.13 6.57 -22.79
C TYR A 247 12.80 6.79 -22.08
N CYS A 248 12.08 7.83 -22.48
CA CYS A 248 10.78 8.19 -21.90
C CYS A 248 9.74 8.35 -23.02
N PRO A 249 9.36 7.25 -23.71
CA PRO A 249 8.40 7.31 -24.80
C PRO A 249 7.05 7.82 -24.30
N ARG A 250 6.26 8.39 -25.22
CA ARG A 250 4.88 8.76 -24.91
C ARG A 250 4.05 7.47 -24.71
N PRO A 251 3.25 7.39 -23.63
CA PRO A 251 2.30 6.30 -23.48
C PRO A 251 1.34 6.25 -24.66
N ASP A 252 0.90 5.05 -25.02
CA ASP A 252 -0.18 4.87 -25.98
C ASP A 252 -1.47 5.54 -25.45
N PRO A 253 -2.09 6.47 -26.20
CA PRO A 253 -3.32 7.13 -25.77
C PRO A 253 -4.47 6.15 -25.48
N ALA A 254 -4.56 5.00 -26.17
CA ALA A 254 -5.61 4.03 -25.91
C ALA A 254 -5.40 3.30 -24.59
N ALA A 255 -4.18 2.81 -24.35
CA ALA A 255 -3.80 2.22 -23.05
C ALA A 255 -3.98 3.22 -21.89
N LEU A 256 -3.64 4.50 -22.10
CA LEU A 256 -3.82 5.54 -21.08
C LEU A 256 -5.30 5.75 -20.74
N ARG A 257 -6.19 5.84 -21.75
CA ARG A 257 -7.63 5.93 -21.51
C ARG A 257 -8.16 4.73 -20.72
N ALA A 258 -7.73 3.52 -21.09
CA ALA A 258 -8.13 2.31 -20.38
C ALA A 258 -7.68 2.29 -18.91
N LEU A 259 -6.56 2.96 -18.57
CA LEU A 259 -6.15 3.15 -17.17
C LEU A 259 -7.02 4.19 -16.47
N GLN A 260 -7.30 5.32 -17.12
CA GLN A 260 -8.14 6.39 -16.58
C GLN A 260 -9.58 5.93 -16.31
N ASP A 261 -10.10 5.02 -17.14
CA ASP A 261 -11.42 4.40 -16.95
C ASP A 261 -11.52 3.54 -15.66
N LEU A 262 -10.40 3.26 -14.99
CA LEU A 262 -10.31 2.50 -13.74
C LEU A 262 -9.98 3.39 -12.52
N GLU A 263 -9.84 4.69 -12.71
CA GLU A 263 -9.38 5.65 -11.70
C GLU A 263 -10.55 6.50 -11.15
N ASP A 264 -10.36 7.03 -9.94
CA ASP A 264 -11.16 8.13 -9.36
C ASP A 264 -12.66 7.83 -9.12
N PHE A 265 -13.00 6.57 -8.80
CA PHE A 265 -14.36 6.16 -8.39
C PHE A 265 -14.70 6.39 -6.90
N ASP A 266 -13.68 6.57 -6.05
CA ASP A 266 -13.82 6.86 -4.62
C ASP A 266 -12.83 8.00 -4.26
N VAL A 267 -12.95 8.57 -3.05
CA VAL A 267 -11.99 9.55 -2.50
C VAL A 267 -10.60 8.96 -2.28
N THR A 268 -10.49 7.64 -2.41
CA THR A 268 -9.24 6.88 -2.43
C THR A 268 -9.11 6.12 -3.73
N ASN A 269 -7.88 6.03 -4.22
CA ASN A 269 -7.55 5.32 -5.43
C ASN A 269 -6.39 4.33 -5.18
N GLN A 270 -6.20 3.42 -6.12
CA GLN A 270 -5.10 2.47 -6.15
C GLN A 270 -4.10 2.87 -7.24
N PHE A 271 -2.84 2.55 -7.01
CA PHE A 271 -1.83 2.61 -8.05
C PHE A 271 -1.05 1.31 -8.06
N THR A 272 -0.83 0.77 -9.26
CA THR A 272 -0.04 -0.44 -9.47
C THR A 272 0.90 -0.17 -10.64
N ALA A 273 2.19 -0.39 -10.42
CA ALA A 273 3.21 -0.26 -11.45
C ALA A 273 4.21 -1.41 -11.40
N ILE A 274 4.77 -1.74 -12.55
CA ILE A 274 5.85 -2.70 -12.67
C ILE A 274 6.84 -2.22 -13.71
N GLY A 275 8.13 -2.44 -13.45
CA GLY A 275 9.16 -2.11 -14.42
C GLY A 275 10.39 -3.00 -14.32
N PRO A 276 11.11 -3.19 -15.44
CA PRO A 276 12.41 -3.82 -15.43
C PRO A 276 13.44 -2.96 -14.68
N VAL A 277 14.29 -3.63 -13.90
CA VAL A 277 15.51 -3.04 -13.36
C VAL A 277 16.54 -2.96 -14.48
N LYS A 278 17.27 -1.85 -14.55
CA LYS A 278 18.40 -1.67 -15.47
C LYS A 278 19.41 -2.81 -15.30
N PRO A 279 20.00 -3.30 -16.41
CA PRO A 279 20.85 -4.48 -16.36
C PRO A 279 22.14 -4.27 -15.56
N GLY A 280 22.70 -5.38 -15.09
CA GLY A 280 24.01 -5.43 -14.41
C GLY A 280 23.91 -5.75 -12.91
N ARG A 281 24.92 -6.48 -12.42
CA ARG A 281 25.00 -6.93 -11.01
C ARG A 281 24.99 -5.78 -10.01
N PHE A 282 25.65 -4.66 -10.36
CA PHE A 282 25.67 -3.46 -9.53
C PHE A 282 24.26 -2.92 -9.27
N ARG A 283 23.41 -2.81 -10.30
CA ARG A 283 22.03 -2.30 -10.17
C ARG A 283 21.16 -3.22 -9.33
N ARG A 284 21.27 -4.54 -9.53
CA ARG A 284 20.54 -5.53 -8.72
C ARG A 284 20.90 -5.42 -7.24
N MET A 285 22.20 -5.38 -6.93
CA MET A 285 22.68 -5.22 -5.56
C MET A 285 22.24 -3.87 -4.96
N LEU A 286 22.37 -2.78 -5.74
CA LEU A 286 21.99 -1.44 -5.29
C LEU A 286 20.50 -1.35 -4.94
N VAL A 287 19.61 -1.88 -5.80
CA VAL A 287 18.17 -1.91 -5.53
C VAL A 287 17.86 -2.68 -4.26
N GLN A 288 18.45 -3.87 -4.07
CA GLN A 288 18.25 -4.64 -2.85
C GLN A 288 18.69 -3.88 -1.59
N LEU A 289 19.88 -3.27 -1.60
CA LEU A 289 20.38 -2.48 -0.46
C LEU A 289 19.49 -1.28 -0.15
N ILE A 290 19.02 -0.59 -1.19
CA ILE A 290 18.09 0.54 -1.04
C ILE A 290 16.76 0.07 -0.46
N LEU A 291 16.19 -1.02 -0.95
CA LEU A 291 14.93 -1.55 -0.43
C LEU A 291 15.08 -2.01 1.04
N VAL A 292 16.19 -2.62 1.43
CA VAL A 292 16.48 -2.93 2.84
C VAL A 292 16.50 -1.67 3.71
N ALA A 293 17.16 -0.61 3.26
CA ALA A 293 17.17 0.67 3.99
C ALA A 293 15.77 1.30 4.07
N ILE A 294 14.97 1.20 3.00
CA ILE A 294 13.61 1.73 2.98
C ILE A 294 12.68 0.92 3.87
N GLU A 295 12.76 -0.41 3.87
CA GLU A 295 12.02 -1.24 4.83
C GLU A 295 12.30 -0.78 6.25
N TYR A 296 13.58 -0.62 6.60
CA TYR A 296 13.98 -0.27 7.95
C TYR A 296 13.41 1.09 8.36
N THR A 297 13.51 2.08 7.47
CA THR A 297 12.97 3.42 7.73
C THR A 297 11.43 3.43 7.77
N CYS A 298 10.74 2.67 6.91
CA CYS A 298 9.28 2.55 6.96
C CYS A 298 8.82 1.92 8.28
N ARG A 299 9.50 0.86 8.71
CA ARG A 299 9.16 0.11 9.91
C ARG A 299 9.43 0.88 11.21
N HIS A 300 10.55 1.59 11.30
CA HIS A 300 11.02 2.19 12.56
C HIS A 300 10.90 3.71 12.63
N ILE A 301 10.69 4.40 11.50
CA ILE A 301 10.63 5.87 11.44
C ILE A 301 9.27 6.34 10.91
N PHE A 302 8.81 5.82 9.77
CA PHE A 302 7.61 6.29 9.06
C PHE A 302 6.36 5.46 9.37
N HIS A 303 5.98 5.37 10.63
CA HIS A 303 4.82 4.57 11.06
C HIS A 303 3.76 5.36 11.85
N ARG A 304 3.85 6.71 11.83
CA ARG A 304 3.02 7.65 12.61
C ARG A 304 2.22 8.63 11.74
N GLY A 305 1.68 8.17 10.62
CA GLY A 305 0.69 8.90 9.82
C GLY A 305 1.23 9.62 8.59
N TYR A 306 2.50 9.43 8.21
CA TYR A 306 3.07 10.06 7.03
C TYR A 306 4.32 9.33 6.51
N LEU A 307 4.50 9.35 5.19
CA LEU A 307 5.75 8.97 4.53
C LEU A 307 6.51 10.26 4.17
N ALA A 308 7.54 10.58 4.96
CA ALA A 308 8.25 11.85 4.90
C ALA A 308 7.32 13.08 5.01
N ARG A 309 6.80 13.61 3.90
CA ARG A 309 5.86 14.75 3.87
C ARG A 309 4.50 14.41 3.24
N VAL A 310 4.32 13.19 2.75
CA VAL A 310 3.08 12.73 2.11
C VAL A 310 2.17 12.12 3.17
N GLN A 311 0.94 12.61 3.24
CA GLN A 311 -0.08 12.22 4.23
C GLN A 311 -1.31 11.56 3.58
N THR A 312 -1.20 11.20 2.30
CA THR A 312 -2.30 10.64 1.49
C THR A 312 -2.14 9.15 1.23
N ILE A 313 -0.99 8.53 1.53
CA ILE A 313 -0.75 7.10 1.26
C ILE A 313 -1.18 6.26 2.46
N HIS A 314 -2.15 5.36 2.28
CA HIS A 314 -2.58 4.41 3.32
C HIS A 314 -1.59 3.27 3.50
N PHE A 315 -1.29 2.61 2.39
CA PHE A 315 -0.36 1.48 2.30
C PHE A 315 0.44 1.61 1.01
N ALA A 316 1.71 1.23 1.05
CA ALA A 316 2.53 1.10 -0.15
C ALA A 316 3.50 -0.06 0.00
N ARG A 317 3.80 -0.77 -1.10
CA ARG A 317 4.71 -1.90 -1.06
C ARG A 317 5.58 -1.99 -2.31
N TRP A 318 6.77 -2.54 -2.11
CA TRP A 318 7.71 -2.89 -3.16
C TRP A 318 7.99 -4.39 -3.10
N VAL A 319 7.86 -5.06 -4.23
CA VAL A 319 8.11 -6.49 -4.37
C VAL A 319 9.10 -6.69 -5.49
N VAL A 320 10.12 -7.49 -5.22
CA VAL A 320 11.16 -7.82 -6.18
C VAL A 320 10.80 -9.15 -6.82
N LEU A 321 10.74 -9.18 -8.16
CA LEU A 321 10.38 -10.36 -8.93
C LEU A 321 11.54 -10.79 -9.83
N ASP A 322 11.59 -12.08 -10.14
CA ASP A 322 12.47 -12.67 -11.17
C ASP A 322 13.97 -12.37 -10.94
N ASP A 323 14.49 -12.73 -9.77
CA ASP A 323 15.90 -12.48 -9.41
C ASP A 323 16.31 -10.99 -9.60
N VAL A 324 15.46 -10.09 -9.09
CA VAL A 324 15.65 -8.64 -9.17
C VAL A 324 15.63 -8.09 -10.60
N ALA A 325 15.08 -8.83 -11.57
CA ALA A 325 14.88 -8.31 -12.91
C ALA A 325 13.71 -7.32 -12.99
N ARG A 326 12.72 -7.43 -12.11
CA ARG A 326 11.56 -6.53 -12.05
C ARG A 326 11.27 -6.06 -10.63
N VAL A 327 10.79 -4.83 -10.53
CA VAL A 327 10.22 -4.29 -9.28
C VAL A 327 8.75 -3.99 -9.52
N TYR A 328 7.92 -4.56 -8.67
CA TYR A 328 6.50 -4.30 -8.58
C TYR A 328 6.26 -3.30 -7.45
N PHE A 329 5.51 -2.24 -7.74
CA PHE A 329 5.11 -1.22 -6.78
C PHE A 329 3.58 -1.14 -6.74
N ALA A 330 3.04 -1.06 -5.53
CA ALA A 330 1.63 -0.87 -5.34
C ALA A 330 1.35 0.05 -4.16
N SER A 331 0.38 0.95 -4.31
CA SER A 331 -0.07 1.83 -3.24
C SER A 331 -1.59 2.01 -3.23
N ASN A 332 -2.13 2.35 -2.07
CA ASN A 332 -3.49 2.83 -1.86
C ASN A 332 -3.37 4.27 -1.31
N TYR A 333 -4.03 5.24 -1.92
CA TYR A 333 -3.85 6.65 -1.59
C TYR A 333 -5.15 7.46 -1.68
N ASP A 334 -5.18 8.64 -1.06
CA ASP A 334 -6.27 9.61 -1.13
C ASP A 334 -6.12 10.56 -2.33
N GLY A 335 -7.24 10.93 -2.94
CA GLY A 335 -7.31 11.91 -4.01
C GLY A 335 -7.09 11.31 -5.40
N GLY A 336 -7.10 12.19 -6.40
CA GLY A 336 -6.94 11.81 -7.81
C GLY A 336 -5.50 11.50 -8.19
N HIS A 337 -5.35 10.77 -9.29
CA HIS A 337 -4.04 10.34 -9.77
C HIS A 337 -3.03 11.49 -9.98
N GLU A 338 -3.43 12.57 -10.63
CA GLU A 338 -2.52 13.70 -10.91
C GLU A 338 -2.03 14.36 -9.62
N ALA A 339 -2.92 14.61 -8.65
CA ALA A 339 -2.55 15.17 -7.36
C ALA A 339 -1.57 14.25 -6.60
N TYR A 340 -1.75 12.92 -6.72
CA TYR A 340 -0.83 11.95 -6.14
C TYR A 340 0.57 12.01 -6.77
N MET A 341 0.67 12.20 -8.09
CA MET A 341 1.95 12.38 -8.77
C MET A 341 2.62 13.71 -8.43
N ASP A 342 1.85 14.78 -8.29
CA ASP A 342 2.39 16.08 -7.90
C ASP A 342 2.94 16.04 -6.46
N ASP A 343 2.26 15.35 -5.55
CA ASP A 343 2.76 15.10 -4.19
C ASP A 343 4.10 14.36 -4.21
N PHE A 344 4.20 13.35 -5.07
CA PHE A 344 5.41 12.58 -5.25
C PHE A 344 6.60 13.43 -5.72
N ILE A 345 6.40 14.29 -6.72
CA ILE A 345 7.43 15.19 -7.24
C ILE A 345 7.84 16.20 -6.16
N ASN A 346 6.87 16.85 -5.53
CA ASN A 346 7.09 18.02 -4.68
C ASN A 346 7.52 17.68 -3.25
N LYS A 347 7.05 16.55 -2.70
CA LYS A 347 7.26 16.20 -1.29
C LYS A 347 8.35 15.16 -1.10
N VAL A 348 8.52 14.23 -2.05
CA VAL A 348 9.41 13.07 -1.90
C VAL A 348 10.21 12.73 -3.16
N GLY A 349 10.40 13.69 -4.08
CA GLY A 349 11.08 13.44 -5.36
C GLY A 349 12.47 12.81 -5.24
N TRP A 350 13.22 13.15 -4.18
CA TRP A 350 14.52 12.54 -3.88
C TRP A 350 14.41 11.05 -3.51
N GLY A 351 13.37 10.66 -2.77
CA GLY A 351 13.13 9.27 -2.36
C GLY A 351 12.67 8.42 -3.54
N LEU A 352 11.86 8.99 -4.44
CA LEU A 352 11.51 8.35 -5.71
C LEU A 352 12.75 8.10 -6.57
N ASN A 353 13.62 9.10 -6.69
CA ASN A 353 14.87 8.96 -7.43
C ASN A 353 15.74 7.84 -6.85
N LEU A 354 15.80 7.71 -5.53
CA LEU A 354 16.61 6.69 -4.85
C LEU A 354 16.23 5.27 -5.32
N VAL A 355 14.94 4.96 -5.38
CA VAL A 355 14.45 3.63 -5.81
C VAL A 355 14.40 3.51 -7.32
N PHE A 356 13.60 4.37 -7.95
CA PHE A 356 13.12 4.15 -9.32
C PHE A 356 14.12 4.59 -10.39
N SER A 357 15.18 5.34 -10.06
CA SER A 357 16.26 5.65 -11.03
C SER A 357 17.04 4.42 -11.52
N ASN A 358 16.87 3.30 -10.84
CA ASN A 358 17.36 1.99 -11.25
C ASN A 358 16.43 1.27 -12.24
N GLY A 359 15.23 1.79 -12.50
CA GLY A 359 14.30 1.26 -13.51
C GLY A 359 14.61 1.75 -14.91
N VAL A 360 14.39 0.91 -15.92
CA VAL A 360 14.59 1.30 -17.33
C VAL A 360 13.60 2.40 -17.70
N GLY A 361 14.10 3.49 -18.28
CA GLY A 361 13.28 4.62 -18.72
C GLY A 361 13.00 5.70 -17.68
N TRP A 362 13.51 5.55 -16.44
CA TRP A 362 13.45 6.65 -15.47
C TRP A 362 14.22 7.88 -15.98
N PRO A 363 13.70 9.11 -15.80
CA PRO A 363 14.39 10.31 -16.27
C PRO A 363 15.78 10.45 -15.67
N ARG A 364 16.75 11.04 -16.40
CA ARG A 364 18.15 11.07 -15.91
C ARG A 364 18.26 11.69 -14.50
N THR A 365 18.91 10.93 -13.62
CA THR A 365 19.16 11.26 -12.20
C THR A 365 20.68 11.41 -11.99
N SER A 366 21.07 12.26 -11.04
CA SER A 366 22.45 12.34 -10.57
C SER A 366 22.55 12.10 -9.08
N TRP A 367 23.57 11.34 -8.67
CA TRP A 367 23.83 10.95 -7.28
C TRP A 367 22.63 10.26 -6.63
N LEU A 368 21.82 9.53 -7.40
CA LEU A 368 20.55 8.92 -7.01
C LEU A 368 19.47 9.88 -6.47
N LEU A 369 19.75 11.17 -6.30
CA LEU A 369 18.88 12.08 -5.55
C LEU A 369 18.37 13.25 -6.40
N PHE A 370 19.18 13.78 -7.31
CA PHE A 370 18.88 15.03 -8.02
C PHE A 370 18.41 14.78 -9.47
N GLY A 371 17.60 15.70 -10.01
CA GLY A 371 16.98 15.54 -11.32
C GLY A 371 15.83 14.54 -11.28
N GLY A 372 15.83 13.58 -12.20
CA GLY A 372 14.88 12.46 -12.21
C GLY A 372 13.42 12.92 -12.18
N SER A 373 12.71 12.59 -11.10
CA SER A 373 11.30 12.95 -10.86
C SER A 373 10.99 14.45 -11.04
N LYS A 374 11.95 15.35 -10.82
CA LYS A 374 11.77 16.79 -11.04
C LYS A 374 11.62 17.18 -12.51
N LYS A 375 11.99 16.30 -13.45
CA LYS A 375 11.66 16.43 -14.87
C LYS A 375 10.22 15.97 -15.06
N GLU A 376 9.27 16.76 -14.56
CA GLU A 376 7.86 16.38 -14.41
C GLU A 376 7.25 15.74 -15.68
N PRO A 377 7.39 16.31 -16.89
CA PRO A 377 6.81 15.69 -18.09
C PRO A 377 7.36 14.30 -18.38
N ASP A 378 8.65 14.07 -18.13
CA ASP A 378 9.31 12.79 -18.38
C ASP A 378 8.92 11.77 -17.31
N PHE A 379 8.85 12.22 -16.05
CA PHE A 379 8.41 11.41 -14.92
C PHE A 379 6.94 10.96 -15.07
N LYS A 380 6.02 11.86 -15.42
CA LYS A 380 4.60 11.51 -15.62
C LYS A 380 4.44 10.53 -16.80
N ARG A 381 5.23 10.68 -17.88
CA ARG A 381 5.26 9.69 -18.98
C ARG A 381 5.79 8.35 -18.54
N TYR A 382 6.90 8.33 -17.80
CA TYR A 382 7.46 7.11 -17.24
C TYR A 382 6.43 6.37 -16.39
N GLN A 383 5.78 7.11 -15.49
CA GLN A 383 4.84 6.56 -14.53
C GLN A 383 3.60 5.98 -15.22
N ARG A 384 2.98 6.69 -16.17
CA ARG A 384 1.85 6.18 -16.96
C ARG A 384 2.21 4.99 -17.84
N ARG A 385 3.46 4.91 -18.32
CA ARG A 385 3.92 3.75 -19.10
C ARG A 385 4.10 2.49 -18.25
N HIS A 386 4.58 2.64 -17.01
CA HIS A 386 4.84 1.52 -16.10
C HIS A 386 3.63 1.16 -15.24
N GLN A 387 2.58 1.98 -15.26
CA GLN A 387 1.32 1.67 -14.61
C GLN A 387 0.63 0.53 -15.35
N ILE A 388 0.17 -0.47 -14.60
CA ILE A 388 -0.63 -1.57 -15.13
C ILE A 388 -2.05 -1.52 -14.55
N PRO A 389 -3.07 -1.97 -15.31
CA PRO A 389 -4.43 -1.96 -14.84
C PRO A 389 -4.60 -2.90 -13.62
N THR A 390 -5.28 -2.44 -12.58
CA THR A 390 -5.73 -3.29 -11.48
C THR A 390 -7.11 -3.84 -11.85
N GLN A 391 -7.23 -5.15 -12.04
CA GLN A 391 -8.47 -5.75 -12.54
C GLN A 391 -9.58 -5.74 -11.49
N VAL A 392 -9.23 -5.93 -10.22
CA VAL A 392 -10.17 -5.91 -9.10
C VAL A 392 -9.49 -5.25 -7.91
N TRP A 393 -10.13 -4.27 -7.29
CA TRP A 393 -9.66 -3.61 -6.08
C TRP A 393 -10.78 -3.53 -5.05
N TYR A 394 -10.47 -3.84 -3.80
CA TYR A 394 -11.38 -3.77 -2.67
C TYR A 394 -10.79 -2.90 -1.57
N LYS A 395 -11.66 -2.12 -0.93
CA LYS A 395 -11.40 -1.32 0.27
C LYS A 395 -12.50 -1.58 1.28
N ALA A 396 -12.14 -1.89 2.52
CA ALA A 396 -13.11 -2.26 3.57
C ALA A 396 -13.93 -1.10 4.14
N TYR A 397 -13.55 0.14 3.83
CA TYR A 397 -14.16 1.37 4.34
C TYR A 397 -14.18 2.46 3.23
N PRO A 398 -14.99 2.27 2.17
CA PRO A 398 -15.09 3.24 1.08
C PRO A 398 -15.54 4.62 1.58
N GLY A 399 -15.12 5.68 0.89
CA GLY A 399 -15.48 7.07 1.23
C GLY A 399 -14.69 7.71 2.38
N LEU A 400 -13.76 6.99 3.03
CA LEU A 400 -12.92 7.56 4.09
C LEU A 400 -11.49 7.83 3.61
N THR A 401 -11.03 9.08 3.77
CA THR A 401 -9.62 9.47 3.56
C THR A 401 -8.78 9.26 4.82
N LEU A 402 -7.45 9.31 4.73
CA LEU A 402 -6.58 9.29 5.93
C LEU A 402 -6.89 10.43 6.90
N THR A 403 -7.28 11.59 6.37
CA THR A 403 -7.68 12.73 7.22
C THR A 403 -8.94 12.40 8.00
N ASP A 404 -9.94 11.76 7.37
CA ASP A 404 -11.14 11.29 8.06
C ASP A 404 -10.82 10.23 9.11
N LEU A 405 -9.96 9.27 8.77
CA LEU A 405 -9.51 8.23 9.69
C LEU A 405 -8.78 8.81 10.90
N GLU A 406 -7.93 9.82 10.69
CA GLU A 406 -7.22 10.51 11.76
C GLU A 406 -8.16 11.31 12.65
N ARG A 407 -9.09 12.06 12.05
CA ARG A 407 -10.12 12.80 12.77
C ARG A 407 -10.96 11.87 13.65
N ALA A 408 -11.45 10.76 13.09
CA ALA A 408 -12.25 9.79 13.81
C ALA A 408 -11.49 9.14 14.97
N SER A 409 -10.21 8.78 14.79
CA SER A 409 -9.36 8.28 15.88
C SER A 409 -9.20 9.31 16.99
N ARG A 410 -8.91 10.57 16.66
CA ARG A 410 -8.77 11.65 17.64
C ARG A 410 -10.05 11.94 18.42
N ILE A 411 -11.21 11.82 17.77
CA ILE A 411 -12.52 11.95 18.45
C ILE A 411 -12.66 10.86 19.50
N ARG A 412 -12.38 9.61 19.14
CA ARG A 412 -12.49 8.49 20.09
C ARG A 412 -11.50 8.61 21.24
N ASP A 413 -10.26 9.00 20.97
CA ASP A 413 -9.24 9.16 22.01
C ASP A 413 -9.61 10.30 22.97
N GLY A 414 -10.19 11.39 22.45
CA GLY A 414 -10.66 12.52 23.24
C GLY A 414 -11.85 12.22 24.16
N LEU A 415 -12.53 11.08 24.03
CA LEU A 415 -13.59 10.70 24.99
C LEU A 415 -13.08 10.59 26.44
N ARG A 416 -11.77 10.42 26.64
CA ARG A 416 -11.15 10.24 27.96
C ARG A 416 -10.84 11.56 28.68
N ASP A 417 -10.40 12.58 27.94
CA ASP A 417 -9.75 13.77 28.49
C ASP A 417 -10.28 15.10 27.88
N ALA A 418 -11.14 15.06 26.85
CA ALA A 418 -11.60 16.28 26.19
C ALA A 418 -12.35 17.23 27.14
N ALA A 419 -13.01 16.71 28.18
CA ALA A 419 -13.80 17.52 29.12
C ALA A 419 -12.97 18.16 30.26
N ASP A 420 -11.65 17.94 30.30
CA ASP A 420 -10.79 18.38 31.40
C ASP A 420 -10.61 19.91 31.45
N SER A 421 -10.58 20.56 30.29
CA SER A 421 -10.48 22.03 30.16
C SER A 421 -11.39 22.56 29.05
N ASP A 422 -11.78 23.84 29.13
CA ASP A 422 -12.60 24.47 28.08
C ASP A 422 -11.86 24.55 26.74
N ALA A 423 -10.54 24.72 26.78
CA ALA A 423 -9.69 24.69 25.59
C ALA A 423 -9.65 23.29 24.95
N SER A 424 -9.47 22.23 25.76
CA SER A 424 -9.51 20.83 25.29
C SER A 424 -10.88 20.47 24.71
N ALA A 425 -11.95 20.89 25.40
CA ALA A 425 -13.32 20.63 24.97
C ALA A 425 -13.63 21.32 23.65
N LEU A 426 -13.23 22.58 23.49
CA LEU A 426 -13.36 23.31 22.23
C LEU A 426 -12.54 22.68 21.11
N ALA A 427 -11.32 22.23 21.38
CA ALA A 427 -10.48 21.55 20.39
C ALA A 427 -11.10 20.22 19.94
N TRP A 428 -11.72 19.46 20.85
CA TRP A 428 -12.41 18.21 20.55
C TRP A 428 -13.72 18.43 19.78
N LEU A 429 -14.54 19.40 20.21
CA LEU A 429 -15.77 19.77 19.50
C LEU A 429 -15.50 20.22 18.05
N ARG A 430 -14.36 20.86 17.77
CA ARG A 430 -13.95 21.24 16.41
C ARG A 430 -13.60 20.04 15.50
N LEU A 431 -13.41 18.85 16.06
CA LEU A 431 -13.17 17.64 15.28
C LEU A 431 -14.48 16.99 14.81
N ILE A 432 -15.59 17.27 15.48
CA ILE A 432 -16.92 16.68 15.22
C ILE A 432 -17.68 17.59 14.27
#